data_AF-A0A2V9UY02-F1
#
_entry.id   AF-A0A2V9UY02-F1
#
_cell.length_a   1.000
_cell.length_b   1.000
_cell.length_c   1.000
_cell.angle_alpha   90.00
_cell.angle_beta   90.00
_cell.angle_gamma   90.00
#
_symmetry.space_group_name_H-M   'P 1'
#
loop_
_entity.id
_entity.type
_entity.pdbx_description
1 polymer ?
#
loop_
_entity_poly.entity_id
_entity_poly.type
_entity_poly.pdbx_seq_one_letter_code
_entity_poly.pdbx_strand_id
1 'polypeptide(L)'
;MKLNRPTVLILSSDPAFSRQLTESWAEGGEAPEFVQIAEDLCDELQRDTYDLAIADAVNPEKRANLRQALVAAGKPGILIHSDPDDAHNIHGPIIELRRASNSWPMMPTLLGREILYRGQAEARASHAAKLQAVADAEATLGRYMVEMHSTVNNALTSVLGNAELLLLEPGLPAPVMAQADTIRNMALRLHEVFQRFSSIEKELSVIAREASKSTLARAAVNGF
;
A
#
# COMPACT_ATOMS: atom_id res chain seq x y z
N MET A 1 -1.35 -12.57 2.71
CA MET A 1 -2.57 -11.76 2.49
C MET A 1 -3.16 -12.20 1.16
N LYS A 2 -4.36 -12.78 1.12
CA LYS A 2 -5.00 -13.13 -0.17
C LYS A 2 -5.38 -11.81 -0.84
N LEU A 3 -4.80 -11.50 -1.99
CA LEU A 3 -5.38 -10.44 -2.83
C LEU A 3 -6.80 -10.89 -3.16
N ASN A 4 -7.76 -9.99 -2.98
CA ASN A 4 -9.13 -10.26 -3.42
C ASN A 4 -9.09 -10.53 -4.92
N ARG A 5 -9.85 -11.51 -5.39
CA ARG A 5 -9.96 -11.74 -6.83
C ARG A 5 -10.55 -10.48 -7.47
N PRO A 6 -9.95 -9.96 -8.56
CA PRO A 6 -10.49 -8.79 -9.20
C PRO A 6 -11.86 -9.09 -9.80
N THR A 7 -12.76 -8.10 -9.77
CA THR A 7 -14.12 -8.25 -10.30
C THR A 7 -14.27 -7.47 -11.62
N VAL A 8 -14.69 -8.15 -12.67
CA VAL A 8 -15.00 -7.57 -13.98
C VAL A 8 -16.51 -7.51 -14.17
N LEU A 9 -17.02 -6.31 -14.36
CA LEU A 9 -18.42 -6.05 -14.66
C LEU A 9 -18.64 -6.06 -16.17
N ILE A 10 -19.51 -6.93 -16.67
CA ILE A 10 -19.90 -7.00 -18.07
C ILE A 10 -21.27 -6.34 -18.23
N LEU A 11 -21.33 -5.24 -18.99
CA LEU A 11 -22.56 -4.51 -19.31
C LEU A 11 -22.99 -4.89 -20.74
N SER A 12 -23.87 -5.88 -20.87
CA SER A 12 -24.37 -6.30 -22.19
C SER A 12 -25.71 -6.98 -22.08
N SER A 13 -26.61 -6.65 -23.00
CA SER A 13 -27.86 -7.39 -23.21
C SER A 13 -27.68 -8.67 -24.05
N ASP A 14 -26.51 -8.88 -24.66
CA ASP A 14 -26.19 -10.07 -25.47
C ASP A 14 -25.46 -11.14 -24.63
N PRO A 15 -26.08 -12.31 -24.35
CA PRO A 15 -25.41 -13.39 -23.64
C PRO A 15 -24.18 -13.94 -24.37
N ALA A 16 -24.13 -13.84 -25.71
CA ALA A 16 -22.98 -14.29 -26.48
C ALA A 16 -21.74 -13.42 -26.24
N PHE A 17 -21.94 -12.11 -26.04
CA PHE A 17 -20.87 -11.16 -25.72
C PHE A 17 -20.15 -11.56 -24.42
N SER A 18 -20.91 -11.77 -23.34
CA SER A 18 -20.40 -12.17 -22.03
C SER A 18 -19.67 -13.52 -22.07
N ARG A 19 -20.25 -14.51 -22.77
CA ARG A 19 -19.67 -15.84 -22.94
C ARG A 19 -18.31 -15.78 -23.65
N GLN A 20 -18.24 -15.09 -24.79
CA GLN A 20 -17.02 -14.99 -25.59
C GLN A 20 -15.87 -14.31 -24.81
N LEU A 21 -16.18 -13.26 -24.04
CA LEU A 21 -15.20 -12.63 -23.14
C LEU A 21 -14.70 -13.58 -22.05
N THR A 22 -15.62 -14.30 -21.41
CA THR A 22 -15.28 -15.22 -20.31
C THR A 22 -14.43 -16.40 -20.81
N GLU A 23 -14.79 -16.99 -21.94
CA GLU A 23 -14.03 -18.08 -22.58
C GLU A 23 -12.62 -17.62 -22.97
N SER A 24 -12.51 -16.46 -23.64
CA SER A 24 -11.23 -15.87 -23.99
C SER A 24 -10.37 -15.57 -22.77
N TRP A 25 -10.99 -15.19 -21.64
CA TRP A 25 -10.26 -14.98 -20.40
C TRP A 25 -9.74 -16.27 -19.79
N ALA A 26 -10.47 -17.39 -19.92
CA ALA A 26 -10.02 -18.67 -19.38
C ALA A 26 -8.74 -19.19 -20.07
N GLU A 27 -8.57 -18.90 -21.36
CA GLU A 27 -7.40 -19.34 -22.15
C GLU A 27 -6.08 -18.76 -21.65
N GLY A 28 -6.10 -17.58 -21.03
CA GLY A 28 -4.88 -16.90 -20.58
C GLY A 28 -4.50 -17.16 -19.12
N GLY A 29 -5.18 -18.03 -18.36
CA GLY A 29 -4.83 -18.34 -16.96
C GLY A 29 -5.85 -17.86 -15.92
N GLU A 30 -5.40 -17.21 -14.84
CA GLU A 30 -6.28 -16.89 -13.70
C GLU A 30 -7.37 -15.88 -14.08
N ALA A 31 -8.62 -16.33 -13.99
CA ALA A 31 -9.78 -15.53 -14.36
C ALA A 31 -10.28 -14.68 -13.17
N PRO A 32 -10.73 -13.43 -13.43
CA PRO A 32 -11.42 -12.60 -12.46
C PRO A 32 -12.79 -13.19 -12.12
N GLU A 33 -13.42 -12.62 -11.10
CA GLU A 33 -14.85 -12.81 -10.90
C GLU A 33 -15.63 -11.98 -11.92
N PHE A 34 -16.56 -12.60 -12.64
CA PHE A 34 -17.38 -11.90 -13.63
C PHE A 34 -18.77 -11.65 -13.06
N VAL A 35 -19.23 -10.41 -13.18
CA VAL A 35 -20.60 -10.01 -12.87
C VAL A 35 -21.22 -9.47 -14.15
N GLN A 36 -22.37 -9.99 -14.58
CA GLN A 36 -23.08 -9.46 -15.74
C GLN A 36 -24.29 -8.67 -15.30
N ILE A 37 -24.43 -7.46 -15.84
CA ILE A 37 -25.60 -6.61 -15.65
C ILE A 37 -26.07 -6.15 -17.03
N ALA A 38 -27.37 -5.94 -17.20
CA ALA A 38 -27.93 -5.40 -18.43
C ALA A 38 -27.55 -3.91 -18.59
N GLU A 39 -27.43 -3.44 -19.83
CA GLU A 39 -26.97 -2.08 -20.15
C GLU A 39 -27.90 -0.98 -19.60
N ASP A 40 -29.18 -1.29 -19.39
CA ASP A 40 -30.21 -0.41 -18.85
C ASP A 40 -30.03 -0.08 -17.37
N LEU A 41 -29.21 -0.84 -16.64
CA LEU A 41 -28.90 -0.61 -15.22
C LEU A 41 -27.58 0.15 -15.02
N CYS A 42 -27.04 0.78 -16.08
CA CYS A 42 -25.77 1.50 -16.00
C CYS A 42 -25.80 2.77 -15.11
N ASP A 43 -26.98 3.30 -14.79
CA ASP A 43 -27.11 4.44 -13.88
C ASP A 43 -26.84 4.07 -12.41
N GLU A 44 -26.85 2.78 -12.06
CA GLU A 44 -26.64 2.28 -10.70
C GLU A 44 -25.21 1.79 -10.43
N LEU A 45 -24.24 2.18 -11.27
CA LEU A 45 -22.84 1.74 -11.14
C LEU A 45 -22.20 2.23 -9.83
N GLN A 46 -22.05 1.30 -8.89
CA GLN A 46 -21.36 1.54 -7.63
C GLN A 46 -19.85 1.33 -7.80
N ARG A 47 -19.06 2.35 -7.45
CA ARG A 47 -17.60 2.31 -7.60
C ARG A 47 -16.94 1.14 -6.87
N ASP A 48 -17.46 0.69 -5.73
CA ASP A 48 -16.77 -0.28 -4.89
C ASP A 48 -17.11 -1.74 -5.20
N THR A 49 -17.97 -2.01 -6.19
CA THR A 49 -18.42 -3.37 -6.52
C THR A 49 -17.63 -4.04 -7.65
N TYR A 50 -16.78 -3.30 -8.36
CA TYR A 50 -15.98 -3.83 -9.46
C TYR A 50 -14.62 -3.13 -9.63
N ASP A 51 -13.70 -3.80 -10.31
CA ASP A 51 -12.35 -3.30 -10.60
C ASP A 51 -12.19 -2.84 -12.06
N LEU A 52 -12.96 -3.43 -12.98
CA LEU A 52 -13.00 -3.08 -14.40
C LEU A 52 -14.42 -3.30 -14.94
N ALA A 53 -14.89 -2.40 -15.80
CA ALA A 53 -16.12 -2.61 -16.57
C ALA A 53 -15.83 -2.88 -18.06
N ILE A 54 -16.57 -3.77 -18.70
CA ILE A 54 -16.54 -4.01 -20.14
C ILE A 54 -17.98 -3.93 -20.66
N ALA A 55 -18.28 -2.95 -21.50
CA ALA A 55 -19.63 -2.73 -22.00
C ALA A 55 -19.74 -2.99 -23.50
N ASP A 56 -20.86 -3.58 -23.88
CA ASP A 56 -21.33 -3.63 -25.26
C ASP A 56 -21.99 -2.30 -25.61
N ALA A 57 -21.34 -1.54 -26.49
CA ALA A 57 -21.72 -0.22 -26.94
C ALA A 57 -21.93 -0.20 -28.47
N VAL A 58 -22.43 -1.31 -29.03
CA VAL A 58 -22.76 -1.42 -30.46
C VAL A 58 -23.83 -0.40 -30.87
N ASN A 59 -24.76 -0.05 -29.97
CA ASN A 59 -25.74 1.02 -30.22
C ASN A 59 -25.13 2.42 -29.91
N PRO A 60 -25.02 3.33 -30.89
CA PRO A 60 -24.43 4.66 -30.69
C PRO A 60 -25.14 5.53 -29.65
N GLU A 61 -26.46 5.42 -29.50
CA GLU A 61 -27.23 6.20 -28.51
C GLU A 61 -26.89 5.74 -27.08
N LYS A 62 -26.79 4.41 -26.88
CA LYS A 62 -26.40 3.82 -25.60
C LYS A 62 -24.92 4.06 -25.29
N ARG A 63 -24.06 4.11 -26.30
CA ARG A 63 -22.61 4.37 -26.16
C ARG A 63 -22.34 5.65 -25.37
N ALA A 64 -23.04 6.73 -25.69
CA ALA A 64 -22.86 8.02 -25.02
C ALA A 64 -23.23 7.94 -23.53
N ASN A 65 -24.37 7.29 -23.21
CA ASN A 65 -24.84 7.12 -21.83
C ASN A 65 -23.91 6.22 -21.02
N LEU A 66 -23.53 5.06 -21.57
CA LEU A 66 -22.59 4.12 -20.94
C LEU A 66 -21.25 4.79 -20.64
N ARG A 67 -20.74 5.58 -21.59
CA ARG A 67 -19.51 6.35 -21.38
C ARG A 67 -19.65 7.35 -20.24
N GLN A 68 -20.74 8.12 -20.21
CA GLN A 68 -20.98 9.10 -19.16
C GLN A 68 -21.08 8.43 -17.78
N ALA A 69 -21.80 7.31 -17.68
CA ALA A 69 -21.94 6.54 -16.45
C ALA A 69 -20.58 5.98 -15.96
N LEU A 70 -19.78 5.41 -16.86
CA LEU A 70 -18.45 4.88 -16.52
C LEU A 70 -17.46 5.99 -16.12
N VAL A 71 -17.49 7.13 -16.80
CA VAL A 71 -16.66 8.30 -16.43
C VAL A 71 -17.07 8.82 -15.05
N ALA A 72 -18.37 8.90 -14.76
CA ALA A 72 -18.89 9.31 -13.45
C ALA A 72 -18.47 8.35 -12.33
N ALA A 73 -18.46 7.04 -12.60
CA ALA A 73 -18.00 6.03 -11.64
C ALA A 73 -16.49 6.10 -11.35
N GLY A 74 -15.68 6.67 -12.25
CA GLY A 74 -14.25 6.90 -12.05
C GLY A 74 -13.42 5.61 -11.93
N LYS A 75 -13.92 4.52 -12.53
CA LYS A 75 -13.24 3.21 -12.63
C LYS A 75 -12.81 2.96 -14.07
N PRO A 76 -11.78 2.13 -14.28
CA PRO A 76 -11.39 1.78 -15.64
C PRO A 76 -12.51 1.02 -16.34
N GLY A 77 -12.67 1.30 -17.63
CA GLY A 77 -13.72 0.71 -18.44
C GLY A 77 -13.28 0.50 -19.89
N ILE A 78 -13.82 -0.53 -20.53
CA ILE A 78 -13.65 -0.81 -21.94
C ILE A 78 -15.03 -0.78 -22.60
N LEU A 79 -15.23 0.11 -23.57
CA LEU A 79 -16.45 0.20 -24.36
C LEU A 79 -16.22 -0.43 -25.73
N ILE A 80 -17.05 -1.39 -26.12
CA ILE A 80 -16.92 -2.10 -27.39
C ILE A 80 -17.96 -1.59 -28.38
N HIS A 81 -17.56 -1.01 -29.50
CA HIS A 81 -18.48 -0.45 -30.51
C HIS A 81 -18.24 -1.03 -31.91
N SER A 82 -19.19 -0.86 -32.83
CA SER A 82 -19.07 -1.35 -34.22
C SER A 82 -18.76 -0.26 -35.26
N ASP A 83 -18.52 0.97 -34.80
CA ASP A 83 -18.18 2.10 -35.67
C ASP A 83 -16.92 1.81 -36.52
N PRO A 84 -17.00 1.83 -37.86
CA PRO A 84 -15.87 1.48 -38.71
C PRO A 84 -14.76 2.54 -38.72
N ASP A 85 -15.09 3.81 -38.45
CA ASP A 85 -14.19 4.96 -38.62
C ASP A 85 -13.25 5.16 -37.41
N ASP A 86 -13.68 4.71 -36.23
CA ASP A 86 -12.90 4.79 -34.99
C ASP A 86 -12.36 3.41 -34.62
N ALA A 87 -11.04 3.19 -34.70
CA ALA A 87 -10.46 1.90 -34.29
C ALA A 87 -10.39 1.76 -32.76
N HIS A 88 -10.00 2.85 -32.09
CA HIS A 88 -9.98 2.98 -30.64
C HIS A 88 -9.98 4.45 -30.23
N ASN A 89 -10.48 4.77 -29.04
CA ASN A 89 -10.40 6.09 -28.45
C ASN A 89 -10.14 5.99 -26.94
N ILE A 90 -9.47 6.98 -26.34
CA ILE A 90 -9.14 6.99 -24.92
C ILE A 90 -9.72 8.24 -24.27
N HIS A 91 -10.58 8.03 -23.28
CA HIS A 91 -11.26 9.08 -22.53
C HIS A 91 -11.04 8.89 -21.04
N GLY A 92 -9.91 9.39 -20.54
CA GLY A 92 -9.52 9.24 -19.14
C GLY A 92 -9.32 7.75 -18.80
N PRO A 93 -10.09 7.18 -17.85
CA PRO A 93 -9.99 5.76 -17.50
C PRO A 93 -10.72 4.83 -18.49
N ILE A 94 -11.41 5.37 -19.49
CA ILE A 94 -12.23 4.60 -20.43
C ILE A 94 -11.51 4.43 -21.77
N ILE A 95 -11.48 3.20 -22.28
CA ILE A 95 -10.95 2.84 -23.59
C ILE A 95 -12.12 2.39 -24.46
N GLU A 96 -12.38 3.10 -25.55
CA GLU A 96 -13.29 2.67 -26.59
C GLU A 96 -12.53 1.81 -27.60
N LEU A 97 -13.07 0.65 -27.95
CA LEU A 97 -12.47 -0.30 -28.89
C LEU A 97 -13.50 -0.74 -29.92
N ARG A 98 -13.08 -0.75 -31.18
CA ARG A 98 -13.89 -1.33 -32.24
C ARG A 98 -13.95 -2.86 -32.13
N ARG A 99 -15.15 -3.42 -32.29
CA ARG A 99 -15.42 -4.86 -32.40
C ARG A 99 -14.99 -5.37 -33.78
N ALA A 100 -13.69 -5.51 -33.99
CA ALA A 100 -13.14 -6.10 -35.21
C ALA A 100 -13.18 -7.64 -35.16
N SER A 101 -13.60 -8.28 -36.26
CA SER A 101 -13.79 -9.74 -36.34
C SER A 101 -12.51 -10.55 -36.13
N ASN A 102 -11.33 -9.97 -36.37
CA ASN A 102 -10.04 -10.63 -36.21
C ASN A 102 -9.43 -10.50 -34.80
N SER A 103 -9.93 -9.58 -33.98
CA SER A 103 -9.35 -9.25 -32.69
C SER A 103 -10.34 -9.39 -31.53
N TRP A 104 -11.62 -9.59 -31.85
CA TRP A 104 -12.65 -9.93 -30.89
C TRP A 104 -12.67 -11.44 -30.63
N PRO A 105 -12.83 -11.91 -29.37
CA PRO A 105 -12.85 -11.17 -28.09
C PRO A 105 -11.46 -10.92 -27.47
N MET A 106 -10.37 -11.34 -28.15
CA MET A 106 -9.01 -11.36 -27.60
C MET A 106 -8.50 -10.00 -27.09
N MET A 107 -8.69 -8.92 -27.85
CA MET A 107 -8.12 -7.61 -27.49
C MET A 107 -8.71 -7.01 -26.21
N PRO A 108 -10.05 -6.95 -26.03
CA PRO A 108 -10.66 -6.55 -24.76
C PRO A 108 -10.19 -7.39 -23.57
N THR A 109 -10.02 -8.70 -23.76
CA THR A 109 -9.51 -9.60 -22.72
C THR A 109 -8.06 -9.26 -22.34
N LEU A 110 -7.17 -9.08 -23.31
CA LEU A 110 -5.76 -8.72 -23.06
C LEU A 110 -5.63 -7.38 -22.36
N LEU A 111 -6.36 -6.37 -22.83
CA LEU A 111 -6.37 -5.04 -22.22
C LEU A 111 -6.96 -5.07 -20.82
N GLY A 112 -8.07 -5.79 -20.62
CA GLY A 112 -8.69 -5.94 -19.31
C GLY A 112 -7.74 -6.59 -18.29
N ARG A 113 -7.00 -7.62 -18.70
CA ARG A 113 -5.96 -8.24 -17.87
C ARG A 113 -4.87 -7.24 -17.48
N GLU A 114 -4.32 -6.52 -18.45
CA GLU A 114 -3.25 -5.56 -18.19
C GLU A 114 -3.71 -4.43 -17.26
N ILE A 115 -4.94 -3.93 -17.44
CA ILE A 115 -5.54 -2.94 -16.53
C ILE A 115 -5.62 -3.48 -15.10
N LEU A 116 -6.11 -4.71 -14.92
CA LEU A 116 -6.22 -5.33 -13.59
C LEU A 116 -4.84 -5.58 -12.97
N TYR A 117 -3.87 -6.07 -13.75
CA TYR A 117 -2.50 -6.28 -13.28
C TYR A 117 -1.86 -4.98 -12.83
N ARG A 118 -2.02 -3.91 -13.63
CA ARG A 118 -1.52 -2.59 -13.28
C ARG A 118 -2.20 -2.05 -12.03
N GLY A 119 -3.51 -2.16 -11.91
CA GLY A 119 -4.25 -1.74 -10.72
C GLY A 119 -3.77 -2.45 -9.44
N GLN A 120 -3.55 -3.77 -9.51
CA GLN A 120 -3.00 -4.53 -8.39
C GLN A 120 -1.55 -4.19 -8.07
N ALA A 121 -0.73 -3.91 -9.08
CA ALA A 121 0.66 -3.47 -8.88
C ALA A 121 0.71 -2.10 -8.20
N GLU A 122 -0.10 -1.14 -8.67
CA GLU A 122 -0.20 0.19 -8.08
C GLU A 122 -0.73 0.15 -6.64
N ALA A 123 -1.75 -0.68 -6.36
CA ALA A 123 -2.25 -0.87 -5.00
C ALA A 123 -1.19 -1.45 -4.06
N ARG A 124 -0.42 -2.45 -4.52
CA ARG A 124 0.71 -3.01 -3.75
C ARG A 124 1.81 -1.98 -3.51
N ALA A 125 2.18 -1.21 -4.53
CA ALA A 125 3.18 -0.16 -4.41
C ALA A 125 2.74 0.94 -3.42
N SER A 126 1.49 1.40 -3.51
CA SER A 126 0.92 2.39 -2.57
C SER A 126 0.92 1.87 -1.13
N HIS A 127 0.54 0.61 -0.93
CA HIS A 127 0.57 0.00 0.40
C HIS A 127 1.99 -0.12 0.95
N ALA A 128 2.94 -0.60 0.13
CA ALA A 128 4.35 -0.69 0.50
C ALA A 128 4.93 0.69 0.85
N ALA A 129 4.62 1.72 0.07
CA ALA A 129 5.07 3.09 0.33
C ALA A 129 4.53 3.62 1.68
N LYS A 130 3.28 3.31 2.05
CA LYS A 130 2.73 3.67 3.36
C LYS A 130 3.45 2.98 4.51
N LEU A 131 3.72 1.68 4.39
CA LEU A 131 4.47 0.94 5.40
C LEU A 131 5.91 1.45 5.52
N GLN A 132 6.54 1.77 4.39
CA GLN A 132 7.88 2.34 4.36
C GLN A 132 7.93 3.69 5.07
N ALA A 133 6.95 4.58 4.83
CA ALA A 133 6.91 5.88 5.48
C ALA A 133 6.86 5.77 7.03
N VAL A 134 6.14 4.78 7.56
CA VAL A 134 6.11 4.50 9.00
C VAL A 134 7.47 3.99 9.49
N ALA A 135 8.06 3.01 8.78
CA ALA A 135 9.36 2.46 9.13
C ALA A 135 10.48 3.52 9.08
N ASP A 136 10.44 4.43 8.09
CA ASP A 136 11.41 5.52 7.95
C ASP A 136 11.29 6.54 9.09
N ALA A 137 10.06 6.83 9.55
CA ALA A 137 9.82 7.69 10.71
C ALA A 137 10.36 7.07 12.00
N GLU A 138 10.10 5.79 12.24
CA GLU A 138 10.62 5.05 13.40
C GLU A 138 12.16 4.94 13.37
N ALA A 139 12.73 4.65 12.20
CA ALA A 139 14.19 4.61 12.03
C ALA A 139 14.84 5.99 12.26
N THR A 140 14.17 7.06 11.84
CA THR A 140 14.62 8.44 12.10
C THR A 140 14.61 8.75 13.59
N LEU A 141 13.55 8.38 14.32
CA LEU A 141 13.50 8.53 15.76
C LEU A 141 14.61 7.73 16.45
N GLY A 142 14.81 6.47 16.06
CA GLY A 142 15.89 5.62 16.58
C GLY A 142 17.26 6.24 16.38
N ARG A 143 17.53 6.82 15.20
CA ARG A 143 18.78 7.52 14.90
C ARG A 143 18.99 8.72 15.84
N TYR A 144 17.96 9.54 16.03
CA TYR A 144 18.01 10.65 16.99
C TYR A 144 18.24 10.17 18.42
N MET A 145 17.63 9.06 18.85
CA MET A 145 17.85 8.51 20.20
C MET A 145 19.31 8.10 20.42
N VAL A 146 19.94 7.44 19.43
CA VAL A 146 21.36 7.07 19.48
C VAL A 146 22.25 8.30 19.52
N GLU A 147 21.99 9.30 18.67
CA GLU A 147 22.72 10.57 18.67
C GLU A 147 22.62 11.29 20.02
N MET A 148 21.42 11.30 20.63
CA MET A 148 21.18 11.96 21.91
C MET A 148 21.71 11.19 23.13
N HIS A 149 22.12 9.93 23.00
CA HIS A 149 22.57 9.08 24.11
C HIS A 149 23.63 9.76 24.98
N SER A 150 24.66 10.35 24.37
CA SER A 150 25.74 11.01 25.12
C SER A 150 25.25 12.26 25.86
N THR A 151 24.43 13.09 25.21
CA THR A 151 23.86 14.31 25.79
C THR A 151 22.95 14.00 26.96
N VAL A 152 22.08 13.01 26.83
CA VAL A 152 21.18 12.60 27.90
C VAL A 152 21.95 12.02 29.08
N ASN A 153 22.94 11.16 28.83
CA ASN A 153 23.76 10.61 29.90
C ASN A 153 24.51 11.71 30.66
N ASN A 154 25.12 12.66 29.96
CA ASN A 154 25.81 13.78 30.60
C ASN A 154 24.86 14.62 31.46
N ALA A 155 23.64 14.90 30.97
CA ALA A 155 22.63 15.61 31.73
C ALA A 155 22.18 14.83 32.97
N LEU A 156 21.93 13.53 32.84
CA LEU A 156 21.55 12.66 33.97
C LEU A 156 22.66 12.57 35.02
N THR A 157 23.92 12.42 34.60
CA THR A 157 25.07 12.43 35.52
C THR A 157 25.16 13.73 36.29
N SER A 158 24.93 14.88 35.63
CA SER A 158 24.93 16.19 36.30
C SER A 158 23.78 16.34 37.28
N VAL A 159 22.55 15.98 36.89
CA VAL A 159 21.36 16.04 37.77
C VAL A 159 21.53 15.13 38.97
N LEU A 160 22.02 13.92 38.77
CA LEU A 160 22.26 12.95 39.84
C LEU A 160 23.32 13.47 40.81
N GLY A 161 24.46 13.90 40.30
CA GLY A 161 25.55 14.45 41.12
C GLY A 161 25.11 15.66 41.94
N ASN A 162 24.35 16.58 41.34
CA ASN A 162 23.83 17.75 42.06
C ASN A 162 22.83 17.37 43.16
N ALA A 163 21.94 16.40 42.90
CA ALA A 163 21.01 15.91 43.91
C ALA A 163 21.74 15.20 45.06
N GLU A 164 22.78 14.43 44.78
CA GLU A 164 23.63 13.80 45.80
C GLU A 164 24.40 14.84 46.63
N LEU A 165 24.93 15.89 46.01
CA LEU A 165 25.59 16.98 46.74
C LEU A 165 24.62 17.72 47.67
N LEU A 166 23.40 18.02 47.22
CA LEU A 166 22.37 18.63 48.06
C LEU A 166 21.99 17.73 49.25
N LEU A 167 21.90 16.42 49.05
CA LEU A 167 21.62 15.48 50.13
C LEU A 167 22.74 15.37 51.16
N LEU A 168 23.96 15.79 50.81
CA LEU A 168 25.10 15.86 51.72
C LEU A 168 25.22 17.22 52.41
N GLU A 169 24.46 18.24 51.99
CA GLU A 169 24.56 19.59 52.49
C GLU A 169 23.84 19.75 53.85
N PRO A 170 24.57 20.13 54.91
CA PRO A 170 23.96 20.28 56.23
C PRO A 170 23.12 21.57 56.31
N GLY A 171 21.98 21.50 57.00
CA GLY A 171 21.16 22.67 57.29
C GLY A 171 20.04 22.95 56.29
N LEU A 172 19.85 22.10 55.28
CA LEU A 172 18.69 22.21 54.37
C LEU A 172 17.37 21.84 55.07
N PRO A 173 16.26 22.53 54.76
CA PRO A 173 14.94 22.17 55.27
C PRO A 173 14.53 20.75 54.85
N ALA A 174 13.87 20.01 55.74
CA ALA A 174 13.41 18.64 55.48
C ALA A 174 12.60 18.46 54.17
N PRO A 175 11.73 19.41 53.75
CA PRO A 175 11.04 19.30 52.45
C PRO A 175 11.98 19.36 51.25
N VAL A 176 13.05 20.16 51.32
CA VAL A 176 14.05 20.30 50.25
C VAL A 176 14.88 19.02 50.14
N MET A 177 15.25 18.42 51.27
CA MET A 177 15.91 17.11 51.33
C MET A 177 15.06 16.01 50.69
N ALA A 178 13.76 15.95 51.00
CA ALA A 178 12.85 14.97 50.41
C ALA A 178 12.69 15.17 48.88
N GLN A 179 12.70 16.41 48.40
CA GLN A 179 12.68 16.71 46.97
C GLN A 179 13.98 16.29 46.28
N ALA A 180 15.15 16.57 46.88
CA ALA A 180 16.44 16.14 46.36
C ALA A 180 16.53 14.62 46.25
N ASP A 181 16.03 13.88 47.25
CA ASP A 181 15.94 12.42 47.20
C ASP A 181 15.02 11.93 46.08
N THR A 182 13.88 12.59 45.88
CA THR A 182 12.96 12.27 44.77
C THR A 182 13.62 12.48 43.41
N ILE A 183 14.34 13.60 43.21
CA ILE A 183 15.07 13.90 41.97
C ILE A 183 16.15 12.85 41.72
N ARG A 184 16.92 12.47 42.76
CA ARG A 184 17.93 11.41 42.67
C ARG A 184 17.31 10.09 42.20
N ASN A 185 16.21 9.66 42.83
CA ASN A 185 15.54 8.42 42.48
C ASN A 185 14.96 8.44 41.06
N MET A 186 14.40 9.58 40.61
CA MET A 186 13.92 9.74 39.24
C MET A 186 15.06 9.72 38.21
N ALA A 187 16.19 10.36 38.51
CA ALA A 187 17.37 10.36 37.64
C ALA A 187 17.95 8.95 37.48
N LEU A 188 18.05 8.17 38.55
CA LEU A 188 18.47 6.76 38.51
C LEU A 188 17.53 5.92 37.65
N ARG A 189 16.21 6.08 37.83
CA ARG A 189 15.21 5.36 37.02
C ARG A 189 15.31 5.71 35.53
N LEU A 190 15.54 6.98 35.19
CA LEU A 190 15.77 7.39 33.81
C LEU A 190 17.07 6.80 33.25
N HIS A 191 18.14 6.77 34.06
CA HIS A 191 19.40 6.15 33.67
C HIS A 191 19.21 4.65 33.33
N GLU A 192 18.48 3.90 34.16
CA GLU A 192 18.17 2.50 33.88
C GLU A 192 17.37 2.31 32.57
N VAL A 193 16.40 3.19 32.30
CA VAL A 193 15.62 3.15 31.05
C VAL A 193 16.54 3.36 29.84
N PHE A 194 17.45 4.33 29.90
CA PHE A 194 18.40 4.57 28.81
C PHE A 194 19.40 3.42 28.63
N GLN A 195 19.87 2.80 29.72
CA GLN A 195 20.71 1.59 29.63
C GLN A 195 19.99 0.44 28.91
N ARG A 196 18.69 0.26 29.14
CA ARG A 196 17.90 -0.74 28.41
C ARG A 196 17.84 -0.44 26.91
N PHE A 197 17.65 0.83 26.53
CA PHE A 197 17.70 1.22 25.11
C PHE A 197 19.06 0.94 24.48
N SER A 198 20.17 1.25 25.17
CA SER A 198 21.53 0.94 24.68
C SER A 198 21.81 -0.56 24.58
N SER A 199 21.18 -1.39 25.43
CA SER A 199 21.26 -2.86 25.32
C SER A 199 20.54 -3.34 24.06
N ILE A 200 19.32 -2.85 23.84
CA ILE A 200 18.51 -3.18 22.65
C ILE A 200 19.24 -2.75 21.37
N GLU A 201 19.84 -1.56 21.35
CA GLU A 201 20.65 -1.08 20.22
C GLU A 201 21.77 -2.07 19.85
N LYS A 202 22.51 -2.57 20.86
CA LYS A 202 23.59 -3.55 20.65
C LYS A 202 23.05 -4.87 20.10
N GLU A 203 21.94 -5.38 20.64
CA GLU A 203 21.29 -6.59 20.14
C GLU A 203 20.86 -6.44 18.68
N LEU A 204 20.23 -5.32 18.34
CA LEU A 204 19.82 -5.00 16.96
C LEU A 204 21.04 -4.90 16.02
N SER A 205 22.16 -4.31 16.46
CA SER A 205 23.38 -4.25 15.67
C SER A 205 23.96 -5.65 15.38
N VAL A 206 23.88 -6.58 16.33
CA VAL A 206 24.33 -7.97 16.13
C VAL A 206 23.43 -8.68 15.12
N ILE A 207 22.11 -8.59 15.30
CA ILE A 207 21.11 -9.17 14.37
C ILE A 207 21.34 -8.65 12.94
N ALA A 208 21.53 -7.34 12.77
CA ALA A 208 21.79 -6.74 11.46
C ALA A 208 23.08 -7.30 10.81
N ARG A 209 24.14 -7.49 11.61
CA ARG A 209 25.42 -8.04 11.13
C ARG A 209 25.30 -9.51 10.72
N GLU A 210 24.51 -10.30 11.44
CA GLU A 210 24.24 -11.71 11.13
C GLU A 210 23.38 -11.85 9.86
N ALA A 211 22.34 -11.02 9.72
CA ALA A 211 21.50 -10.98 8.52
C ALA A 211 22.33 -10.67 7.26
N SER A 212 23.22 -9.68 7.33
CA SER A 212 24.12 -9.32 6.21
C SER A 212 25.06 -10.48 5.82
N LYS A 213 25.64 -11.18 6.80
CA LYS A 213 26.48 -12.37 6.54
C LYS A 213 25.68 -13.51 5.89
N SER A 214 24.44 -13.75 6.32
CA SER A 214 23.56 -14.78 5.76
C SER A 214 23.17 -14.47 4.30
N THR A 215 22.85 -13.20 4.00
CA THR A 215 22.53 -12.76 2.63
C THR A 215 23.73 -12.90 1.70
N LEU A 216 24.93 -12.53 2.16
CA LEU A 216 26.17 -12.70 1.39
C LEU A 216 26.50 -14.18 1.13
N ALA A 217 26.31 -15.05 2.12
CA ALA A 217 26.48 -16.49 1.97
C ALA A 217 25.47 -17.09 0.96
N ARG A 218 24.20 -16.67 1.01
CA ARG A 218 23.18 -17.10 0.04
C ARG A 218 23.45 -16.63 -1.39
N ALA A 219 23.94 -15.40 -1.55
CA ALA A 219 24.32 -14.87 -2.86
C ALA A 219 25.51 -15.64 -3.47
N ALA A 220 26.46 -16.08 -2.63
CA ALA A 220 27.59 -16.90 -3.07
C ALA A 220 27.19 -18.34 -3.45
N VAL A 221 26.11 -18.88 -2.86
CA VAL A 221 25.61 -20.24 -3.16
C VAL A 221 24.73 -20.28 -4.42
N ASN A 222 24.03 -19.19 -4.75
CA ASN A 222 23.15 -19.12 -5.94
C ASN A 222 23.85 -18.59 -7.21
N GLY A 223 25.16 -18.35 -7.16
CA GLY A 223 25.97 -17.90 -8.28
C GLY A 223 26.81 -19.02 -8.87
N PHE A 224 26.19 -19.99 -9.56
CA PHE A 224 26.77 -20.85 -10.60
C PHE A 224 25.67 -21.29 -11.56
#